data_AF-A0A292SJ97-F1
#
_entry.id   AF-A0A292SJ97-F1
#
_cell.length_a   1.000
_cell.length_b   1.000
_cell.length_c   1.000
_cell.angle_alpha   90.00
_cell.angle_beta   90.00
_cell.angle_gamma   90.00
#
_symmetry.space_group_name_H-M   'P 1'
#
loop_
_entity.id
_entity.type
_entity.pdbx_description
1 polymer ?
#
loop_
_entity_poly.entity_id
_entity_poly.type
_entity_poly.pdbx_seq_one_letter_code
_entity_poly.pdbx_strand_id
1 'polypeptide(L)'
;WTADELKNALQLTLAAQSATGFVKPAFNKSDKLDDLVEIKVLKRGDSGKIIEMEIVTRSQTYKVYKELVVRRLITKDGKALPSANVVFDNEYDENGFLTGVHAYGGGFGHGVGLSQFGAGFMGSELHMSYDKILQHYYSGVTLSTKPVIISANNAQQAVTQNFYTKNKYAKVIVDNKFMVSKLIININGKENTFKLEPSIIKRTAEIDISKYIKDGRNTVTFYYPLDEGDKKALRLYVELVKKRESSIWND
;
A
#
# COMPACT_ATOMS: atom_id res chain seq x y z
N TRP A 1 -30.76 9.55 6.91
CA TRP A 1 -30.93 10.88 7.55
C TRP A 1 -32.24 11.46 7.06
N THR A 2 -32.93 12.24 7.89
CA THR A 2 -33.84 13.25 7.32
C THR A 2 -33.02 14.34 6.63
N ALA A 3 -33.62 15.13 5.75
CA ALA A 3 -32.92 16.21 5.06
C ALA A 3 -32.28 17.22 6.05
N ASP A 4 -33.00 17.59 7.11
CA ASP A 4 -32.49 18.50 8.15
C ASP A 4 -31.35 17.91 8.97
N GLU A 5 -31.43 16.62 9.33
CA GLU A 5 -30.33 15.94 10.01
C GLU A 5 -29.05 15.97 9.18
N LEU A 6 -29.16 15.69 7.86
CA LEU A 6 -28.02 15.69 6.96
C LEU A 6 -27.47 17.11 6.76
N LYS A 7 -28.35 18.09 6.57
CA LYS A 7 -27.98 19.51 6.45
C LYS A 7 -27.18 19.99 7.66
N ASN A 8 -27.65 19.68 8.87
CA ASN A 8 -26.97 20.04 10.11
C ASN A 8 -25.61 19.35 10.24
N ALA A 9 -25.50 18.08 9.85
CA ALA A 9 -24.21 17.38 9.83
C ALA A 9 -23.24 18.03 8.83
N LEU A 10 -23.71 18.33 7.61
CA LEU A 10 -22.93 18.95 6.56
C LEU A 10 -22.48 20.38 6.92
N GLN A 11 -23.33 21.18 7.57
CA GLN A 11 -22.98 22.50 8.06
C GLN A 11 -21.72 22.49 8.95
N LEU A 12 -21.53 21.42 9.74
CA LEU A 12 -20.35 21.24 10.60
C LEU A 12 -19.14 20.70 9.83
N THR A 13 -19.36 19.72 8.95
CA THR A 13 -18.27 18.99 8.30
C THR A 13 -17.75 19.68 7.04
N LEU A 14 -18.58 20.40 6.29
CA LEU A 14 -18.19 21.10 5.05
C LEU A 14 -17.07 22.10 5.30
N ALA A 15 -17.12 22.85 6.40
CA ALA A 15 -16.06 23.82 6.71
C ALA A 15 -14.71 23.12 6.96
N ALA A 16 -14.73 22.04 7.75
CA ALA A 16 -13.52 21.26 8.06
C ALA A 16 -12.96 20.56 6.81
N GLN A 17 -13.83 20.02 5.95
CA GLN A 17 -13.41 19.37 4.72
C GLN A 17 -12.98 20.36 3.64
N SER A 18 -13.57 21.55 3.58
CA SER A 18 -13.14 22.62 2.67
C SER A 18 -11.73 23.10 2.95
N ALA A 19 -11.33 23.20 4.22
CA ALA A 19 -9.98 23.57 4.62
C ALA A 19 -8.90 22.58 4.11
N THR A 20 -9.28 21.36 3.72
CA THR A 20 -8.35 20.39 3.12
C THR A 20 -8.08 20.64 1.63
N GLY A 21 -8.80 21.57 1.00
CA GLY A 21 -8.65 21.92 -0.43
C GLY A 21 -9.42 21.01 -1.40
N PHE A 22 -10.26 20.10 -0.88
CA PHE A 22 -10.97 19.09 -1.67
C PHE A 22 -12.50 19.29 -1.73
N VAL A 23 -13.00 20.46 -1.31
CA VAL A 23 -14.39 20.87 -1.51
C VAL A 23 -14.40 22.16 -2.33
N LYS A 24 -15.24 22.23 -3.37
CA LYS A 24 -15.34 23.37 -4.29
C LYS A 24 -16.80 23.74 -4.62
N PRO A 25 -17.23 25.00 -4.45
CA PRO A 25 -16.48 26.10 -3.85
C PRO A 25 -16.14 25.82 -2.37
N ALA A 26 -15.21 26.56 -1.81
CA ALA A 26 -14.85 26.41 -0.41
C ALA A 26 -16.01 26.91 0.47
N PHE A 27 -16.32 26.15 1.53
CA PHE A 27 -17.29 26.52 2.56
C PHE A 27 -16.54 26.93 3.83
N ASN A 28 -16.85 28.09 4.39
CA ASN A 28 -16.23 28.64 5.59
C ASN A 28 -17.11 28.41 6.82
N LYS A 29 -16.53 28.50 8.02
CA LYS A 29 -17.27 28.32 9.28
C LYS A 29 -18.41 29.34 9.48
N SER A 30 -18.29 30.53 8.88
CA SER A 30 -19.31 31.58 8.92
C SER A 30 -20.47 31.35 7.95
N ASP A 31 -20.26 30.49 6.95
CA ASP A 31 -21.23 30.28 5.88
C ASP A 31 -22.40 29.46 6.40
N LYS A 32 -23.59 29.70 5.83
CA LYS A 32 -24.80 28.94 6.17
C LYS A 32 -25.22 28.10 4.98
N LEU A 33 -25.41 26.81 5.23
CA LEU A 33 -25.97 25.90 4.26
C LEU A 33 -27.49 26.09 4.22
N ASP A 34 -28.02 26.32 3.03
CA ASP A 34 -29.44 26.35 2.75
C ASP A 34 -29.96 24.93 2.49
N ASP A 35 -31.18 24.82 1.95
CA ASP A 35 -31.85 23.53 1.82
C ASP A 35 -31.15 22.62 0.83
N LEU A 36 -30.95 21.37 1.25
CA LEU A 36 -30.43 20.32 0.41
C LEU A 36 -31.47 19.95 -0.65
N VAL A 37 -30.97 19.76 -1.88
CA VAL A 37 -31.76 19.33 -3.02
C VAL A 37 -31.42 17.88 -3.37
N GLU A 38 -30.13 17.54 -3.40
CA GLU A 38 -29.68 16.22 -3.82
C GLU A 38 -28.26 15.92 -3.31
N ILE A 39 -27.99 14.65 -3.03
CA ILE A 39 -26.63 14.11 -2.93
C ILE A 39 -26.36 13.28 -4.19
N LYS A 40 -25.32 13.63 -4.94
CA LYS A 40 -25.04 13.00 -6.23
C LYS A 40 -23.65 12.41 -6.28
N VAL A 41 -23.55 11.12 -6.60
CA VAL A 41 -22.26 10.45 -6.83
C VAL A 41 -21.84 10.66 -8.27
N LEU A 42 -20.70 11.31 -8.50
CA LEU A 42 -20.20 11.59 -9.85
C LEU A 42 -19.20 10.56 -10.35
N LYS A 43 -18.29 10.13 -9.48
CA LYS A 43 -17.21 9.22 -9.86
C LYS A 43 -16.83 8.26 -8.75
N ARG A 44 -16.60 7.01 -9.15
CA ARG A 44 -15.99 5.97 -8.32
C ARG A 44 -14.61 5.62 -8.85
N GLY A 45 -13.69 5.27 -7.96
CA GLY A 45 -12.41 4.68 -8.33
C GLY A 45 -12.56 3.18 -8.64
N ASP A 46 -11.47 2.54 -9.06
CA ASP A 46 -11.46 1.13 -9.48
C ASP A 46 -11.95 0.15 -8.40
N SER A 47 -11.83 0.53 -7.12
CA SER A 47 -12.33 -0.25 -5.98
C SER A 47 -13.81 0.00 -5.65
N GLY A 48 -14.55 0.71 -6.51
CA GLY A 48 -15.96 1.06 -6.32
C GLY A 48 -16.22 2.19 -5.32
N LYS A 49 -15.18 2.69 -4.64
CA LYS A 49 -15.29 3.79 -3.67
C LYS A 49 -15.53 5.12 -4.36
N ILE A 50 -16.41 5.94 -3.79
CA ILE A 50 -16.66 7.31 -4.26
C ILE A 50 -15.36 8.12 -4.14
N ILE A 51 -14.96 8.76 -5.23
CA ILE A 51 -13.82 9.69 -5.27
C ILE A 51 -14.23 11.11 -5.68
N GLU A 52 -15.46 11.26 -6.19
CA GLU A 52 -16.07 12.54 -6.52
C GLU A 52 -17.59 12.47 -6.30
N MET A 53 -18.14 13.43 -5.57
CA MET A 53 -19.58 13.60 -5.36
C MET A 53 -19.95 15.08 -5.27
N GLU A 54 -21.24 15.36 -5.38
CA GLU A 54 -21.82 16.68 -5.22
C GLU A 54 -22.81 16.71 -4.06
N ILE A 55 -22.74 17.79 -3.28
CA ILE A 55 -23.80 18.22 -2.37
C ILE A 55 -24.52 19.37 -3.08
N VAL A 56 -25.74 19.11 -3.53
CA VAL A 56 -26.56 20.10 -4.24
C VAL A 56 -27.49 20.76 -3.24
N THR A 57 -27.42 22.09 -3.15
CA THR A 57 -28.35 22.91 -2.39
C THR A 57 -29.12 23.83 -3.34
N ARG A 58 -30.10 24.58 -2.82
CA ARG A 58 -30.89 25.51 -3.65
C ARG A 58 -30.04 26.60 -4.29
N SER A 59 -29.04 27.11 -3.58
CA SER A 59 -28.20 28.23 -4.05
C SER A 59 -26.86 27.80 -4.63
N GLN A 60 -26.32 26.64 -4.23
CA GLN A 60 -24.96 26.24 -4.60
C GLN A 60 -24.80 24.73 -4.69
N THR A 61 -23.91 24.29 -5.58
CA THR A 61 -23.40 22.91 -5.61
C THR A 61 -21.97 22.87 -5.09
N TYR A 62 -21.69 21.97 -4.15
CA TYR A 62 -20.35 21.70 -3.62
C TYR A 62 -19.83 20.38 -4.17
N LYS A 63 -18.79 20.43 -4.99
CA LYS A 63 -18.03 19.26 -5.43
C LYS A 63 -17.04 18.83 -4.36
N VAL A 64 -17.06 17.56 -4.02
CA VAL A 64 -16.25 16.94 -2.98
C VAL A 64 -15.38 15.86 -3.61
N TYR A 65 -14.07 15.96 -3.42
CA TYR A 65 -13.09 15.06 -4.01
C TYR A 65 -12.37 14.23 -2.94
N LYS A 66 -11.82 13.08 -3.33
CA LYS A 66 -11.07 12.13 -2.49
C LYS A 66 -11.96 11.31 -1.54
N GLU A 67 -11.68 10.01 -1.52
CA GLU A 67 -12.36 8.99 -0.71
C GLU A 67 -12.47 9.38 0.78
N LEU A 68 -11.37 9.82 1.38
CA LEU A 68 -11.33 10.14 2.81
C LEU A 68 -12.18 11.37 3.15
N VAL A 69 -12.22 12.36 2.25
CA VAL A 69 -12.97 13.60 2.46
C VAL A 69 -14.46 13.29 2.36
N VAL A 70 -14.89 12.50 1.37
CA VAL A 70 -16.27 11.99 1.27
C VAL A 70 -16.72 11.32 2.56
N ARG A 71 -15.89 10.42 3.12
CA ARG A 71 -16.22 9.72 4.37
C ARG A 71 -16.34 10.65 5.56
N ARG A 72 -15.41 11.61 5.70
CA ARG A 72 -15.39 12.56 6.81
C ARG A 72 -16.44 13.66 6.67
N LEU A 73 -16.91 13.91 5.45
CA LEU A 73 -17.97 14.85 5.17
C LEU A 73 -19.32 14.33 5.65
N ILE A 74 -19.64 13.07 5.31
CA ILE A 74 -20.92 12.46 5.68
C ILE A 74 -20.78 11.79 7.05
N THR A 75 -21.45 12.34 8.06
CA THR A 75 -21.41 11.81 9.43
C THR A 75 -22.80 11.56 9.98
N LYS A 76 -22.93 10.53 10.83
CA LYS A 76 -24.11 10.29 11.67
C LYS A 76 -23.62 10.12 13.10
N ASP A 77 -24.20 10.87 14.03
CA ASP A 77 -23.85 10.85 15.46
C ASP A 77 -22.34 11.04 15.71
N GLY A 78 -21.74 11.98 14.98
CA GLY A 78 -20.30 12.30 15.06
C GLY A 78 -19.36 11.26 14.42
N LYS A 79 -19.90 10.20 13.83
CA LYS A 79 -19.10 9.14 13.18
C LYS A 79 -19.12 9.30 11.67
N ALA A 80 -17.94 9.36 11.07
CA ALA A 80 -17.73 9.31 9.63
C ALA A 80 -18.16 7.96 9.05
N LEU A 81 -18.46 7.95 7.75
CA LEU A 81 -18.74 6.70 7.05
C LEU A 81 -17.55 5.71 7.15
N PRO A 82 -17.82 4.42 7.39
CA PRO A 82 -16.78 3.40 7.54
C PRO A 82 -15.95 3.22 6.25
N SER A 83 -16.55 3.50 5.09
CA SER A 83 -15.97 3.33 3.76
C SER A 83 -16.69 4.28 2.79
N ALA A 84 -16.03 4.74 1.73
CA ALA A 84 -16.72 5.45 0.65
C ALA A 84 -17.36 4.50 -0.38
N ASN A 85 -17.38 3.19 -0.11
CA ASN A 85 -18.19 2.24 -0.87
C ASN A 85 -19.64 2.25 -0.34
N VAL A 86 -20.31 3.37 -0.61
CA VAL A 86 -21.67 3.69 -0.17
C VAL A 86 -22.49 4.11 -1.39
N VAL A 87 -23.80 3.86 -1.34
CA VAL A 87 -24.82 4.35 -2.26
C VAL A 87 -25.75 5.26 -1.46
N PHE A 88 -26.18 6.35 -2.08
CA PHE A 88 -27.12 7.31 -1.50
C PHE A 88 -28.40 7.30 -2.32
N ASP A 89 -29.52 6.97 -1.68
CA ASP A 89 -30.85 7.11 -2.24
C ASP A 89 -31.46 8.39 -1.69
N ASN A 90 -31.80 9.32 -2.58
CA ASN A 90 -32.49 10.57 -2.23
C ASN A 90 -34.00 10.32 -2.21
N GLU A 91 -34.66 10.76 -1.13
CA GLU A 91 -36.11 10.61 -0.93
C GLU A 91 -36.77 11.98 -1.03
N TYR A 92 -37.88 12.06 -1.78
CA TYR A 92 -38.58 13.31 -2.07
C TYR A 92 -40.06 13.21 -1.68
N ASP A 93 -40.67 14.35 -1.33
CA ASP A 93 -42.12 14.46 -1.21
C ASP A 93 -42.82 14.63 -2.57
N GLU A 94 -44.15 14.71 -2.55
CA GLU A 94 -44.99 14.91 -3.75
C GLU A 94 -44.70 16.22 -4.50
N ASN A 95 -44.12 17.21 -3.82
CA ASN A 95 -43.75 18.50 -4.40
C ASN A 95 -42.28 18.53 -4.89
N GLY A 96 -41.56 17.41 -4.77
CA GLY A 96 -40.15 17.29 -5.18
C GLY A 96 -39.15 17.88 -4.19
N PHE A 97 -39.53 18.14 -2.94
CA PHE A 97 -38.58 18.56 -1.90
C PHE A 97 -37.92 17.35 -1.26
N LEU A 98 -36.61 17.43 -1.06
CA LEU A 98 -35.84 16.37 -0.40
C LEU A 98 -36.30 16.23 1.05
N THR A 99 -36.78 15.04 1.41
CA THR A 99 -37.24 14.71 2.77
C THR A 99 -36.21 13.88 3.53
N GLY A 100 -35.42 13.09 2.79
CA GLY A 100 -34.48 12.14 3.38
C GLY A 100 -33.38 11.72 2.42
N VAL A 101 -32.32 11.17 3.01
CA VAL A 101 -31.28 10.46 2.27
C VAL A 101 -31.00 9.15 3.02
N HIS A 102 -31.24 8.04 2.35
CA HIS A 102 -30.87 6.72 2.83
C HIS A 102 -29.51 6.33 2.26
N ALA A 103 -28.62 5.80 3.11
CA ALA A 103 -27.31 5.35 2.68
C ALA A 103 -27.02 3.93 3.13
N TYR A 104 -26.54 3.13 2.18
CA TYR A 104 -26.21 1.73 2.38
C TYR A 104 -24.96 1.39 1.57
N GLY A 105 -24.23 0.38 2.00
CA GLY A 105 -22.96 0.04 1.41
C GLY A 105 -22.17 -0.90 2.30
N GLY A 106 -20.87 -0.96 2.07
CA GLY A 106 -20.04 -1.93 2.78
C GLY A 106 -18.56 -1.62 2.84
N GLY A 107 -17.87 -2.49 3.56
CA GLY A 107 -16.44 -2.40 3.82
C GLY A 107 -16.09 -1.40 4.92
N PHE A 108 -14.84 -1.50 5.37
CA PHE A 108 -14.30 -0.68 6.43
C PHE A 108 -12.87 -0.24 6.06
N GLY A 109 -12.62 1.06 6.08
CA GLY A 109 -11.33 1.65 5.72
C GLY A 109 -11.21 2.08 4.26
N HIS A 110 -10.00 2.52 3.90
CA HIS A 110 -9.70 3.15 2.62
C HIS A 110 -9.55 2.15 1.45
N GLY A 111 -9.44 0.84 1.73
CA GLY A 111 -9.39 -0.23 0.73
C GLY A 111 -8.17 -0.20 -0.19
N VAL A 112 -6.99 0.12 0.35
CA VAL A 112 -5.71 0.04 -0.37
C VAL A 112 -4.79 -0.92 0.38
N GLY A 113 -4.07 -1.76 -0.35
CA GLY A 113 -3.17 -2.76 0.22
C GLY A 113 -3.91 -4.00 0.70
N LEU A 114 -3.59 -4.46 1.91
CA LEU A 114 -4.08 -5.74 2.43
C LEU A 114 -5.40 -5.60 3.22
N SER A 115 -6.41 -6.39 2.83
CA SER A 115 -7.60 -6.60 3.66
C SER A 115 -7.28 -7.57 4.78
N GLN A 116 -7.39 -7.13 6.04
CA GLN A 116 -7.09 -7.99 7.20
C GLN A 116 -8.03 -9.19 7.28
N PHE A 117 -9.32 -8.97 7.06
CA PHE A 117 -10.32 -10.05 7.02
C PHE A 117 -10.07 -10.99 5.84
N GLY A 118 -9.77 -10.45 4.66
CA GLY A 118 -9.47 -11.28 3.49
C GLY A 118 -8.18 -12.09 3.69
N ALA A 119 -7.13 -11.49 4.24
CA ALA A 119 -5.90 -12.20 4.62
C ALA A 119 -6.15 -13.27 5.69
N GLY A 120 -7.02 -12.96 6.67
CA GLY A 120 -7.47 -13.92 7.69
C GLY A 120 -8.12 -15.15 7.06
N PHE A 121 -9.12 -14.93 6.20
CA PHE A 121 -9.80 -16.00 5.47
C PHE A 121 -8.85 -16.80 4.56
N MET A 122 -7.96 -16.13 3.82
CA MET A 122 -6.96 -16.80 2.99
C MET A 122 -6.01 -17.68 3.82
N GLY A 123 -5.67 -17.25 5.04
CA GLY A 123 -4.83 -18.02 5.94
C GLY A 123 -5.56 -19.17 6.63
N SER A 124 -6.77 -18.94 7.14
CA SER A 124 -7.53 -19.92 7.92
C SER A 124 -8.26 -20.94 7.06
N GLU A 125 -8.99 -20.48 6.04
CA GLU A 125 -9.88 -21.33 5.23
C GLU A 125 -9.19 -21.85 3.97
N LEU A 126 -8.37 -21.03 3.32
CA LEU A 126 -7.67 -21.42 2.09
C LEU A 126 -6.26 -21.97 2.36
N HIS A 127 -5.82 -21.98 3.62
CA HIS A 127 -4.50 -22.44 4.05
C HIS A 127 -3.32 -21.85 3.25
N MET A 128 -3.48 -20.61 2.77
CA MET A 128 -2.43 -19.91 2.04
C MET A 128 -1.34 -19.43 3.01
N SER A 129 -0.09 -19.60 2.62
CA SER A 129 1.04 -19.07 3.37
C SER A 129 1.12 -17.54 3.26
N TYR A 130 1.70 -16.89 4.27
CA TYR A 130 1.77 -15.43 4.36
C TYR A 130 2.42 -14.78 3.12
N ASP A 131 3.39 -15.45 2.51
CA ASP A 131 4.05 -14.99 1.28
C ASP A 131 3.09 -14.92 0.09
N LYS A 132 2.24 -15.94 -0.08
CA LYS A 132 1.20 -15.94 -1.12
C LYS A 132 0.15 -14.88 -0.86
N ILE A 133 -0.25 -14.69 0.40
CA ILE A 133 -1.23 -13.66 0.80
C ILE A 133 -0.67 -12.26 0.52
N LEU A 134 0.60 -11.98 0.88
CA LEU A 134 1.22 -10.70 0.59
C LEU A 134 1.36 -10.45 -0.91
N GLN A 135 1.74 -11.46 -1.69
CA GLN A 135 1.83 -11.33 -3.15
C GLN A 135 0.47 -11.18 -3.85
N HIS A 136 -0.63 -11.61 -3.22
CA HIS A 136 -1.99 -11.33 -3.70
C HIS A 136 -2.36 -9.85 -3.57
N TYR A 137 -2.13 -9.25 -2.41
CA TYR A 137 -2.50 -7.85 -2.14
C TYR A 137 -1.49 -6.84 -2.71
N TYR A 138 -0.22 -7.22 -2.80
CA TYR A 138 0.85 -6.35 -3.25
C TYR A 138 1.45 -6.89 -4.55
N SER A 139 0.92 -6.43 -5.66
CA SER A 139 1.39 -6.86 -6.99
C SER A 139 2.86 -6.51 -7.22
N GLY A 140 3.62 -7.48 -7.72
CA GLY A 140 5.02 -7.30 -8.08
C GLY A 140 6.00 -7.19 -6.91
N VAL A 141 5.61 -7.54 -5.68
CA VAL A 141 6.53 -7.58 -4.54
C VAL A 141 7.30 -8.89 -4.46
N THR A 142 8.41 -8.80 -3.73
CA THR A 142 9.24 -9.92 -3.30
C THR A 142 9.37 -9.88 -1.77
N LEU A 143 9.68 -11.02 -1.15
CA LEU A 143 10.03 -11.06 0.26
C LEU A 143 11.54 -11.25 0.38
N SER A 144 12.17 -10.40 1.17
CA SER A 144 13.62 -10.37 1.31
C SER A 144 14.05 -10.03 2.73
N THR A 145 15.33 -10.27 3.01
CA THR A 145 16.00 -9.62 4.15
C THR A 145 16.04 -8.11 3.94
N LYS A 146 16.28 -7.36 5.04
CA LYS A 146 16.51 -5.92 4.98
C LYS A 146 17.74 -5.63 4.10
N PRO A 147 17.67 -4.71 3.13
CA PRO A 147 18.84 -4.30 2.38
C PRO A 147 19.95 -3.74 3.27
N VAL A 148 21.18 -4.14 2.96
CA VAL A 148 22.41 -3.75 3.67
C VAL A 148 23.41 -3.18 2.69
N ILE A 149 24.39 -2.44 3.22
CA ILE A 149 25.51 -1.90 2.46
C ILE A 149 26.79 -2.46 3.05
N ILE A 150 27.68 -2.94 2.18
CA ILE A 150 29.05 -3.29 2.53
C ILE A 150 30.04 -2.39 1.77
N SER A 151 31.10 -1.95 2.46
CA SER A 151 32.13 -1.05 1.93
C SER A 151 33.45 -1.24 2.67
N ALA A 152 34.50 -0.52 2.25
CA ALA A 152 35.80 -0.54 2.95
C ALA A 152 35.76 0.10 4.35
N ASN A 153 34.70 0.85 4.69
CA ASN A 153 34.54 1.41 6.04
C ASN A 153 34.48 0.27 7.06
N ASN A 154 35.31 0.33 8.11
CA ASN A 154 35.41 -0.72 9.14
C ASN A 154 34.05 -1.16 9.71
N ALA A 155 33.09 -0.24 9.87
CA ALA A 155 31.74 -0.56 10.36
C ALA A 155 30.84 -1.27 9.33
N GLN A 156 31.26 -1.36 8.07
CA GLN A 156 30.51 -1.91 6.94
C GLN A 156 31.29 -2.98 6.16
N GLN A 157 32.48 -3.38 6.62
CA GLN A 157 33.28 -4.41 5.92
C GLN A 157 32.61 -5.77 5.92
N ALA A 158 31.79 -6.06 6.94
CA ALA A 158 31.03 -7.29 7.02
C ALA A 158 29.63 -7.04 7.59
N VAL A 159 28.65 -7.79 7.10
CA VAL A 159 27.30 -7.78 7.66
C VAL A 159 26.69 -9.17 7.62
N THR A 160 26.18 -9.60 8.76
CA THR A 160 25.53 -10.90 8.91
C THR A 160 24.02 -10.75 8.86
N GLN A 161 23.37 -11.59 8.06
CA GLN A 161 21.93 -11.72 7.99
C GLN A 161 21.51 -13.14 8.35
N ASN A 162 20.37 -13.25 9.02
CA ASN A 162 19.74 -14.52 9.34
C ASN A 162 18.38 -14.54 8.65
N PHE A 163 18.01 -15.68 8.08
CA PHE A 163 16.68 -15.90 7.50
C PHE A 163 16.25 -17.35 7.64
N TYR A 164 14.94 -17.57 7.51
CA TYR A 164 14.35 -18.90 7.47
C TYR A 164 13.77 -19.17 6.08
N THR A 165 13.94 -20.39 5.58
CA THR A 165 13.30 -20.83 4.34
C THR A 165 12.82 -22.28 4.48
N LYS A 166 11.70 -22.61 3.82
CA LYS A 166 11.16 -23.97 3.76
C LYS A 166 11.45 -24.66 2.42
N ASN A 167 11.69 -23.90 1.36
CA ASN A 167 11.71 -24.41 -0.02
C ASN A 167 13.12 -24.35 -0.64
N LYS A 168 14.16 -24.20 0.18
CA LYS A 168 15.57 -23.95 -0.22
C LYS A 168 15.77 -22.89 -1.30
N TYR A 169 14.83 -21.98 -1.48
CA TYR A 169 14.99 -20.86 -2.40
C TYR A 169 15.64 -19.69 -1.67
N ALA A 170 16.75 -19.20 -2.21
CA ALA A 170 17.22 -17.85 -1.95
C ALA A 170 18.13 -17.33 -3.07
N LYS A 171 17.99 -16.05 -3.39
CA LYS A 171 18.90 -15.33 -4.28
C LYS A 171 19.49 -14.12 -3.57
N VAL A 172 20.78 -13.88 -3.71
CA VAL A 172 21.37 -12.61 -3.31
C VAL A 172 21.19 -11.64 -4.46
N ILE A 173 20.50 -10.55 -4.19
CA ILE A 173 20.32 -9.45 -5.14
C ILE A 173 21.34 -8.37 -4.78
N VAL A 174 22.20 -8.04 -5.74
CA VAL A 174 23.28 -7.07 -5.57
C VAL A 174 23.05 -5.90 -6.50
N ASP A 175 22.83 -4.73 -5.91
CA ASP A 175 22.90 -3.44 -6.59
C ASP A 175 24.36 -2.98 -6.63
N ASN A 176 25.03 -3.24 -7.76
CA ASN A 176 26.45 -3.00 -7.97
C ASN A 176 26.70 -1.66 -8.71
N LYS A 177 26.25 -0.55 -8.12
CA LYS A 177 26.47 0.80 -8.69
C LYS A 177 27.94 1.12 -8.98
N PHE A 178 28.83 0.61 -8.15
CA PHE A 178 30.25 0.99 -8.12
C PHE A 178 31.15 -0.01 -8.85
N MET A 179 30.59 -0.96 -9.60
CA MET A 179 31.35 -1.89 -10.44
C MET A 179 32.44 -2.65 -9.64
N VAL A 180 32.04 -3.19 -8.49
CA VAL A 180 32.85 -4.15 -7.72
C VAL A 180 32.92 -5.45 -8.52
N SER A 181 34.08 -6.09 -8.64
CA SER A 181 34.28 -7.25 -9.52
C SER A 181 33.87 -8.58 -8.90
N LYS A 182 33.72 -8.65 -7.58
CA LYS A 182 33.37 -9.87 -6.85
C LYS A 182 32.60 -9.58 -5.57
N LEU A 183 31.94 -10.61 -5.05
CA LEU A 183 31.31 -10.62 -3.74
C LEU A 183 31.76 -11.86 -2.98
N ILE A 184 32.23 -11.66 -1.74
CA ILE A 184 32.61 -12.73 -0.83
C ILE A 184 31.47 -12.96 0.15
N ILE A 185 31.02 -14.21 0.26
CA ILE A 185 29.86 -14.59 1.07
C ILE A 185 30.19 -15.85 1.88
N ASN A 186 30.08 -15.78 3.20
CA ASN A 186 30.03 -16.96 4.05
C ASN A 186 28.57 -17.39 4.23
N ILE A 187 28.24 -18.61 3.81
CA ILE A 187 26.89 -19.19 3.92
C ILE A 187 26.99 -20.40 4.84
N ASN A 188 26.34 -20.34 6.00
CA ASN A 188 26.32 -21.41 7.00
C ASN A 188 27.73 -21.93 7.37
N GLY A 189 28.72 -21.04 7.47
CA GLY A 189 30.10 -21.37 7.82
C GLY A 189 31.02 -21.62 6.63
N LYS A 190 30.48 -21.72 5.40
CA LYS A 190 31.28 -21.95 4.19
C LYS A 190 31.41 -20.69 3.35
N GLU A 191 32.65 -20.23 3.16
CA GLU A 191 32.95 -19.10 2.29
C GLU A 191 32.83 -19.48 0.81
N ASN A 192 32.27 -18.56 0.01
CA ASN A 192 32.15 -18.64 -1.42
C ASN A 192 32.45 -17.25 -2.01
N THR A 193 33.13 -17.22 -3.15
CA THR A 193 33.37 -15.98 -3.91
C THR A 193 32.62 -16.05 -5.23
N PHE A 194 31.84 -15.00 -5.52
CA PHE A 194 31.07 -14.87 -6.75
C PHE A 194 31.61 -13.71 -7.57
N LYS A 195 31.89 -13.94 -8.84
CA LYS A 195 32.22 -12.87 -9.78
C LYS A 195 30.96 -12.02 -10.03
N LEU A 196 31.14 -10.71 -10.05
CA LEU A 196 30.13 -9.74 -10.43
C LEU A 196 30.55 -9.13 -11.77
N GLU A 197 29.78 -9.34 -12.82
CA GLU A 197 30.06 -8.75 -14.13
C GLU A 197 29.83 -7.23 -14.05
N PRO A 198 30.87 -6.40 -14.23
CA PRO A 198 30.70 -4.96 -14.23
C PRO A 198 29.92 -4.54 -15.47
N SER A 199 28.74 -3.96 -15.29
CA SER A 199 27.93 -3.44 -16.39
C SER A 199 27.37 -2.07 -16.04
N ILE A 200 27.54 -1.12 -16.96
CA ILE A 200 26.95 0.22 -16.87
C ILE A 200 25.44 0.16 -17.12
N ILE A 201 24.99 -0.80 -17.94
CA ILE A 201 23.58 -0.97 -18.34
C ILE A 201 22.84 -1.87 -17.33
N LYS A 202 23.47 -2.98 -16.91
CA LYS A 202 22.89 -3.95 -15.96
C LYS A 202 23.54 -3.83 -14.59
N ARG A 203 23.05 -2.85 -13.82
CA ARG A 203 23.54 -2.53 -12.46
C ARG A 203 23.27 -3.63 -11.43
N THR A 204 22.26 -4.48 -11.66
CA THR A 204 21.84 -5.52 -10.72
C THR A 204 22.38 -6.88 -11.12
N ALA A 205 23.05 -7.55 -10.18
CA ALA A 205 23.43 -8.95 -10.27
C ALA A 205 22.53 -9.81 -9.38
N GLU A 206 22.21 -11.01 -9.85
CA GLU A 206 21.48 -12.03 -9.10
C GLU A 206 22.39 -13.24 -8.91
N ILE A 207 22.56 -13.67 -7.66
CA ILE A 207 23.35 -14.86 -7.33
C ILE A 207 22.42 -15.88 -6.69
N ASP A 208 22.18 -16.99 -7.37
CA ASP A 208 21.43 -18.10 -6.79
C ASP A 208 22.27 -18.81 -5.74
N ILE A 209 21.79 -18.76 -4.49
CA ILE A 209 22.43 -19.43 -3.35
C ILE A 209 21.62 -20.62 -2.82
N SER A 210 20.57 -21.03 -3.53
CA SER A 210 19.64 -22.10 -3.13
C SER A 210 20.34 -23.42 -2.80
N LYS A 211 21.43 -23.73 -3.50
CA LYS A 211 22.24 -24.94 -3.25
C LYS A 211 23.12 -24.89 -2.00
N TYR A 212 23.32 -23.71 -1.41
CA TYR A 212 24.18 -23.51 -0.24
C TYR A 212 23.40 -23.36 1.08
N ILE A 213 22.07 -23.31 1.00
CA ILE A 213 21.19 -23.13 2.16
C ILE A 213 20.51 -24.44 2.55
N LYS A 214 20.02 -24.49 3.79
CA LYS A 214 19.28 -25.62 4.36
C LYS A 214 17.84 -25.23 4.70
N ASP A 215 17.01 -26.23 4.94
CA ASP A 215 15.67 -25.98 5.47
C ASP A 215 15.76 -25.41 6.89
N GLY A 216 14.90 -24.45 7.20
CA GLY A 216 14.94 -23.71 8.46
C GLY A 216 15.93 -22.55 8.43
N ARG A 217 16.66 -22.35 9.53
CA ARG A 217 17.52 -21.18 9.74
C ARG A 217 18.79 -21.25 8.90
N ASN A 218 19.09 -20.15 8.23
CA ASN A 218 20.34 -19.91 7.51
C ASN A 218 21.00 -18.62 7.98
N THR A 219 22.33 -18.62 7.96
CA THR A 219 23.16 -17.46 8.28
C THR A 219 24.04 -17.14 7.09
N VAL A 220 24.02 -15.88 6.66
CA VAL A 220 24.85 -15.37 5.58
C VAL A 220 25.63 -14.16 6.05
N THR A 221 26.95 -14.18 5.90
CA THR A 221 27.81 -13.02 6.14
C THR A 221 28.37 -12.55 4.82
N PHE A 222 28.08 -11.30 4.47
CA PHE A 222 28.64 -10.64 3.29
C PHE A 222 29.89 -9.88 3.70
N TYR A 223 30.96 -10.01 2.92
CA TYR A 223 32.22 -9.30 3.14
C TYR A 223 32.51 -8.39 1.95
N TYR A 224 32.91 -7.16 2.24
CA TYR A 224 33.44 -6.26 1.23
C TYR A 224 34.86 -6.73 0.82
N PRO A 225 35.10 -7.00 -0.46
CA PRO A 225 36.45 -7.31 -0.96
C PRO A 225 37.37 -6.08 -0.85
N LEU A 226 38.24 -6.03 0.17
CA LEU A 226 39.11 -4.87 0.43
C LEU A 226 40.07 -4.53 -0.72
N ASP A 227 40.40 -5.51 -1.58
CA ASP A 227 41.21 -5.30 -2.78
C ASP A 227 40.52 -4.45 -3.87
N GLU A 228 39.24 -4.14 -3.70
CA GLU A 228 38.47 -3.24 -4.58
C GLU A 228 38.66 -1.75 -4.25
N GLY A 229 39.43 -1.44 -3.21
CA GLY A 229 39.70 -0.08 -2.75
C GLY A 229 38.58 0.50 -1.88
N ASP A 230 38.71 1.77 -1.51
CA ASP A 230 37.85 2.43 -0.51
C ASP A 230 36.71 3.29 -1.10
N LYS A 231 36.68 3.44 -2.42
CA LYS A 231 35.70 4.28 -3.14
C LYS A 231 34.48 3.54 -3.66
N LYS A 232 34.36 2.24 -3.38
CA LYS A 232 33.23 1.40 -3.84
C LYS A 232 32.42 0.86 -2.68
N ALA A 233 31.20 0.44 -3.00
CA ALA A 233 30.28 -0.20 -2.07
C ALA A 233 29.34 -1.15 -2.83
N LEU A 234 28.73 -2.08 -2.12
CA LEU A 234 27.64 -2.90 -2.62
C LEU A 234 26.42 -2.70 -1.74
N ARG A 235 25.24 -2.50 -2.35
CA ARG A 235 23.96 -2.62 -1.66
C ARG A 235 23.36 -3.97 -2.02
N LEU A 236 22.99 -4.77 -1.04
CA LEU A 236 22.51 -6.13 -1.29
C LEU A 236 21.45 -6.58 -0.30
N TYR A 237 20.71 -7.62 -0.66
CA TYR A 237 19.76 -8.33 0.20
C TYR A 237 19.59 -9.77 -0.28
N VAL A 238 19.01 -10.62 0.57
CA VAL A 238 18.63 -11.99 0.22
C VAL A 238 17.14 -12.01 -0.10
N GLU A 239 16.79 -12.27 -1.35
CA GLU A 239 15.45 -12.61 -1.77
C GLU A 239 15.11 -14.04 -1.32
N LEU A 240 13.94 -14.21 -0.70
CA LEU A 240 13.45 -15.46 -0.10
C LEU A 240 12.19 -16.00 -0.78
N VAL A 241 11.48 -15.16 -1.53
CA VAL A 241 10.30 -15.55 -2.30
C VAL A 241 10.38 -14.85 -3.64
N LYS A 242 10.40 -15.62 -4.73
CA LYS A 242 10.48 -15.07 -6.08
C LYS A 242 9.33 -14.12 -6.35
N LYS A 243 9.61 -12.98 -7.00
CA LYS A 243 8.57 -12.11 -7.56
C LYS A 243 7.68 -12.92 -8.50
N ARG A 244 6.37 -12.94 -8.26
CA ARG A 244 5.41 -13.54 -9.18
C ARG A 244 5.14 -12.58 -10.35
N GLU A 245 5.27 -13.09 -11.56
CA GLU A 245 4.61 -12.53 -12.73
C GLU A 245 3.14 -13.03 -12.68
N SER A 246 2.14 -12.16 -12.85
CA SER A 246 0.67 -12.37 -12.64
C SER A 246 0.12 -13.77 -13.04
N SER A 247 -0.94 -14.38 -12.49
CA SER A 247 -1.99 -14.09 -11.49
C SER A 247 -2.32 -15.43 -10.77
N ILE A 248 -3.03 -15.41 -9.64
CA ILE A 248 -3.24 -16.57 -8.74
C ILE A 248 -4.19 -17.62 -9.32
N TRP A 249 -4.84 -17.34 -10.45
CA TRP A 249 -5.86 -18.20 -11.05
C TRP A 249 -5.32 -19.25 -12.03
N ASN A 250 -4.00 -19.38 -12.14
CA ASN A 250 -3.34 -20.24 -13.14
C ASN A 250 -2.52 -21.40 -12.53
N ASP A 251 -2.86 -21.90 -11.35
CA ASP A 251 -2.34 -23.17 -10.82
C ASP A 251 -3.50 -24.03 -10.29
#